data_AF-A0A3C0KCA0-F1
#
_entry.id   AF-A0A3C0KCA0-F1
#
_cell.length_a   1.000
_cell.length_b   1.000
_cell.length_c   1.000
_cell.angle_alpha   90.00
_cell.angle_beta   90.00
_cell.angle_gamma   90.00
#
_symmetry.space_group_name_H-M   'P 1'
#
loop_
_entity.id
_entity.type
_entity.pdbx_description
1 polymer ?
#
loop_
_entity_poly.entity_id
_entity_poly.type
_entity_poly.pdbx_seq_one_letter_code
_entity_poly.pdbx_strand_id
1 'polypeptide(L)'
;WTDIYAIGACIYASMQGYPPNDAPQRLEKDRLSLALSRLRGVYSDNLIEVVEWCMSLDPLSRPQSVFALQKELNREVERSYTKLTVAEKMRLQFDNLVADKAKSGRKTGAGTRPR
;
A
#
# COMPACT_ATOMS: atom_id res chain seq x y z
N TRP A 1 -19.57 17.98 -5.84
CA TRP A 1 -18.09 17.99 -5.73
C TRP A 1 -17.57 17.31 -4.45
N THR A 2 -18.46 16.81 -3.58
CA THR A 2 -18.18 16.03 -2.35
C THR A 2 -17.96 14.54 -2.61
N ASP A 3 -18.62 13.93 -3.61
CA ASP A 3 -18.54 12.48 -3.83
C ASP A 3 -17.13 12.01 -4.23
N ILE A 4 -16.41 12.81 -5.03
CA ILE A 4 -15.01 12.51 -5.41
C ILE A 4 -14.11 12.50 -4.17
N TYR A 5 -14.36 13.39 -3.21
CA TYR A 5 -13.65 13.37 -1.93
C TYR A 5 -14.00 12.12 -1.12
N ALA A 6 -15.28 11.77 -1.05
CA ALA A 6 -15.73 10.58 -0.33
C ALA A 6 -15.15 9.29 -0.95
N ILE A 7 -15.04 9.21 -2.27
CA ILE A 7 -14.37 8.10 -2.98
C ILE A 7 -12.89 8.05 -2.59
N GLY A 8 -12.18 9.17 -2.66
CA GLY A 8 -10.77 9.25 -2.24
C GLY A 8 -10.59 8.82 -0.77
N ALA A 9 -11.47 9.28 0.12
CA ALA A 9 -11.47 8.93 1.53
C ALA A 9 -11.76 7.44 1.78
N CYS A 10 -12.66 6.84 0.99
CA CYS A 10 -12.97 5.41 1.06
C CYS A 10 -11.77 4.55 0.62
N ILE A 11 -11.10 4.93 -0.45
CA ILE A 11 -9.88 4.25 -0.92
C ILE A 11 -8.77 4.41 0.13
N TYR A 12 -8.56 5.62 0.66
CA TYR A 12 -7.63 5.88 1.75
C TYR A 12 -7.90 4.98 2.96
N ALA A 13 -9.16 4.91 3.41
CA ALA A 13 -9.55 4.07 4.55
C ALA A 13 -9.30 2.58 4.28
N SER A 14 -9.52 2.14 3.04
CA SER A 14 -9.22 0.77 2.61
C SER A 14 -7.72 0.45 2.61
N MET A 15 -6.86 1.45 2.35
CA MET A 15 -5.39 1.28 2.38
C MET A 15 -4.81 1.38 3.79
N GLN A 16 -5.33 2.31 4.60
CA GLN A 16 -4.76 2.68 5.90
C GLN A 16 -5.42 1.97 7.08
N GLY A 17 -6.66 1.47 6.89
CA GLY A 17 -7.46 0.77 7.90
C GLY A 17 -8.34 1.67 8.78
N TYR A 18 -8.25 2.99 8.64
CA TYR A 18 -9.08 3.96 9.34
C TYR A 18 -9.37 5.18 8.44
N PRO A 19 -10.49 5.89 8.65
CA PRO A 19 -10.86 7.03 7.83
C PRO A 19 -9.88 8.21 8.01
N PRO A 20 -9.72 9.07 6.99
CA PRO A 20 -8.92 10.28 7.11
C PRO A 20 -9.61 11.32 7.99
N ASN A 21 -8.86 12.31 8.46
CA ASN A 21 -9.43 13.46 9.17
C ASN A 21 -10.41 14.23 8.28
N ASP A 22 -11.44 14.80 8.90
CA ASP A 22 -12.43 15.61 8.19
C ASP A 22 -11.79 16.83 7.51
N ALA A 23 -12.40 17.29 6.41
CA ALA A 23 -11.86 18.39 5.62
C ALA A 23 -11.59 19.69 6.42
N PRO A 24 -12.46 20.14 7.36
CA PRO A 24 -12.17 21.32 8.18
C PRO A 24 -10.93 21.17 9.05
N GLN A 25 -10.72 19.99 9.66
CA GLN A 25 -9.54 19.72 10.48
C GLN A 25 -8.26 19.68 9.63
N ARG A 26 -8.38 19.24 8.37
CA ARG A 26 -7.27 19.26 7.41
C ARG A 26 -6.92 20.66 6.92
N LEU A 27 -7.85 21.63 6.92
CA LEU A 27 -7.54 23.03 6.61
C LEU A 27 -6.59 23.64 7.66
N GLU A 28 -6.72 23.24 8.93
CA GLU A 28 -5.83 23.69 10.00
C GLU A 28 -4.44 23.04 9.89
N LYS A 29 -4.42 21.72 9.67
CA LYS A 29 -3.18 20.96 9.53
C LYS A 29 -3.36 19.74 8.64
N ASP A 30 -2.96 19.87 7.39
CA ASP A 30 -3.00 18.73 6.48
C ASP A 30 -1.84 17.77 6.74
N ARG A 31 -2.19 16.49 6.94
CA ARG A 31 -1.24 15.39 7.11
C ARG A 31 -1.44 14.28 6.09
N LEU A 32 -2.33 14.48 5.11
CA LEU A 32 -2.69 13.46 4.14
C LEU A 32 -1.46 12.99 3.35
N SER A 33 -0.69 13.91 2.78
CA SER A 33 0.50 13.57 1.97
C SER A 33 1.54 12.78 2.78
N LEU A 34 1.71 13.10 4.07
CA LEU A 34 2.61 12.38 4.97
C LEU A 34 2.09 10.99 5.33
N ALA A 35 0.78 10.81 5.47
CA ALA A 35 0.18 9.50 5.69
C ALA A 35 0.33 8.62 4.44
N LEU A 36 0.03 9.18 3.27
CA LEU A 36 0.14 8.51 1.98
C LEU A 36 1.60 8.16 1.62
N SER A 37 2.58 8.97 2.00
CA SER A 37 3.99 8.66 1.73
C SER A 37 4.48 7.38 2.42
N ARG A 38 3.88 7.00 3.56
CA ARG A 38 4.18 5.75 4.28
C ARG A 38 3.62 4.51 3.58
N LEU A 39 2.67 4.69 2.68
CA LEU A 39 2.05 3.63 1.90
C LEU A 39 2.80 3.35 0.58
N ARG A 40 3.75 4.23 0.21
CA ARG A 40 4.69 3.97 -0.89
C ARG A 40 5.51 2.72 -0.56
N GLY A 41 5.66 1.83 -1.54
CA GLY A 41 6.26 0.51 -1.31
C GLY A 41 5.28 -0.63 -1.15
N VAL A 42 4.05 -0.33 -0.72
CA VAL A 42 2.95 -1.32 -0.61
C VAL A 42 1.95 -1.13 -1.75
N TYR A 43 1.62 0.13 -2.05
CA TYR A 43 0.73 0.51 -3.14
C TYR A 43 1.52 1.23 -4.25
N SER A 44 0.97 1.21 -5.46
CA SER A 44 1.58 1.92 -6.60
C SER A 44 1.54 3.42 -6.40
N ASP A 45 2.56 4.12 -6.90
CA ASP A 45 2.65 5.58 -6.83
C ASP A 45 1.43 6.24 -7.51
N ASN A 46 0.98 5.68 -8.64
CA ASN A 46 -0.20 6.17 -9.34
C ASN A 46 -1.47 6.10 -8.48
N LEU A 47 -1.70 4.99 -7.77
CA LEU A 47 -2.87 4.89 -6.88
C LEU A 47 -2.79 5.92 -5.75
N ILE A 48 -1.60 6.11 -5.17
CA ILE A 48 -1.37 7.08 -4.12
C ILE A 48 -1.65 8.51 -4.62
N GLU A 49 -1.16 8.85 -5.82
CA GLU A 49 -1.38 10.14 -6.46
C GLU A 49 -2.87 10.36 -6.78
N VAL A 50 -3.60 9.34 -7.25
CA VAL A 50 -5.04 9.45 -7.49
C VAL A 50 -5.80 9.74 -6.19
N VAL A 51 -5.44 9.09 -5.08
CA VAL A 51 -6.07 9.33 -3.78
C VAL A 51 -5.80 10.77 -3.31
N GLU A 52 -4.55 11.24 -3.43
CA GLU A 52 -4.17 12.61 -3.08
C GLU A 52 -4.91 13.64 -3.94
N TRP A 53 -5.04 13.37 -5.25
CA TRP A 53 -5.77 14.20 -6.18
C TRP A 53 -7.26 14.29 -5.83
N CYS A 54 -7.91 13.15 -5.53
CA CYS A 54 -9.30 13.08 -5.09
C CYS A 54 -9.56 13.73 -3.72
N MET A 55 -8.53 13.87 -2.88
CA MET A 55 -8.67 14.41 -1.53
C MET A 55 -8.05 15.80 -1.37
N SER A 56 -7.76 16.49 -2.47
CA SER A 56 -7.33 17.89 -2.46
C SER A 56 -8.36 18.78 -1.76
N LEU A 57 -7.86 19.71 -0.95
CA LEU A 57 -8.68 20.67 -0.21
C LEU A 57 -9.40 21.65 -1.14
N ASP A 58 -8.77 22.03 -2.26
CA ASP A 58 -9.33 22.98 -3.23
C ASP A 58 -10.28 22.33 -4.29
N PRO A 59 -11.56 22.79 -4.36
CA PRO A 59 -12.55 22.70 -5.47
C PRO A 59 -12.08 22.51 -6.89
N LEU A 60 -11.03 23.19 -7.28
CA LEU A 60 -10.65 23.20 -8.68
C LEU A 60 -9.50 22.23 -8.94
N SER A 61 -8.83 21.81 -7.88
CA SER A 61 -7.68 20.91 -7.93
C SER A 61 -8.05 19.43 -7.97
N ARG A 62 -9.25 18.99 -7.58
CA ARG A 62 -9.69 17.56 -7.71
C ARG A 62 -10.12 17.23 -9.16
N PRO A 63 -10.29 15.94 -9.52
CA PRO A 63 -10.89 15.57 -10.79
C PRO A 63 -12.24 16.28 -10.99
N GLN A 64 -12.41 16.91 -12.14
CA GLN A 64 -13.64 17.64 -12.46
C GLN A 64 -14.76 16.72 -12.95
N SER A 65 -14.48 15.43 -13.16
CA SER A 65 -15.49 14.43 -13.51
C SER A 65 -15.11 13.04 -12.98
N VAL A 66 -16.13 12.20 -12.80
CA VAL A 66 -15.92 10.78 -12.48
C VAL A 66 -15.20 10.07 -13.63
N PHE A 67 -15.42 10.49 -14.87
CA PHE A 67 -14.71 9.95 -16.03
C PHE A 67 -13.21 10.24 -15.97
N ALA A 68 -12.80 11.43 -15.52
CA ALA A 68 -11.39 11.77 -15.33
C ALA A 68 -10.74 10.87 -14.27
N LEU A 69 -11.45 10.63 -13.16
CA LEU A 69 -11.02 9.69 -12.12
C LEU A 69 -10.94 8.25 -12.66
N GLN A 70 -11.97 7.78 -13.35
CA GLN A 70 -12.02 6.44 -13.96
C GLN A 70 -10.86 6.24 -14.93
N LYS A 71 -10.57 7.23 -15.77
CA LYS A 71 -9.47 7.17 -16.73
C LYS A 71 -8.12 6.99 -16.04
N GLU A 72 -7.87 7.72 -14.95
CA GLU A 72 -6.62 7.62 -14.22
C GLU A 72 -6.50 6.29 -13.47
N LEU A 73 -7.60 5.80 -12.86
CA LEU A 73 -7.64 4.47 -12.23
C LEU A 73 -7.47 3.32 -13.24
N ASN A 74 -7.95 3.49 -14.47
CA ASN A 74 -7.83 2.51 -15.54
C ASN A 74 -6.51 2.60 -16.30
N ARG A 75 -5.61 3.55 -15.98
CA ARG A 75 -4.27 3.53 -16.58
C ARG A 75 -3.59 2.25 -16.15
N GLU A 76 -3.32 1.39 -17.12
CA GLU A 76 -2.41 0.26 -16.96
C GLU A 76 -1.00 0.82 -16.75
N VAL A 77 -0.71 1.21 -15.52
CA VAL A 77 0.66 1.40 -15.10
C VAL A 77 1.24 0.01 -15.02
N GLU A 78 2.22 -0.29 -15.89
CA GLU A 78 3.12 -1.44 -15.71
C GLU A 78 3.37 -1.57 -14.22
N ARG A 79 2.90 -2.67 -13.62
CA ARG A 79 2.98 -2.92 -12.18
C ARG A 79 4.45 -2.95 -11.80
N SER A 80 5.02 -1.77 -11.60
CA SER A 80 6.28 -1.54 -10.95
C SER A 80 5.98 -1.74 -9.47
N TYR A 81 5.68 -2.99 -9.10
CA TYR A 81 5.84 -3.43 -7.74
C TYR A 81 7.22 -2.94 -7.34
N THR A 82 7.23 -2.07 -6.34
CA THR A 82 8.44 -1.57 -5.71
C THR A 82 9.42 -2.71 -5.66
N LYS A 83 10.50 -2.59 -6.47
CA LYS A 83 11.59 -3.54 -6.38
C LYS A 83 11.94 -3.60 -4.91
N LEU A 84 11.80 -4.78 -4.29
CA LEU A 84 12.12 -4.95 -2.88
C LEU A 84 13.40 -4.18 -2.60
N THR A 85 13.38 -3.38 -1.55
CA THR A 85 14.58 -2.71 -1.09
C THR A 85 15.65 -3.79 -0.87
N VAL A 86 16.93 -3.44 -1.02
CA VAL A 86 18.03 -4.40 -0.83
C VAL A 86 17.91 -5.09 0.54
N ALA A 87 17.41 -4.36 1.55
CA ALA A 87 17.12 -4.89 2.89
C ALA A 87 16.02 -5.96 2.90
N GLU A 88 14.91 -5.75 2.20
CA GLU A 88 13.82 -6.73 2.10
C GLU A 88 14.23 -7.96 1.28
N LYS A 89 15.04 -7.77 0.21
CA LYS A 89 15.61 -8.91 -0.54
C LYS A 89 16.53 -9.76 0.33
N MET A 90 17.44 -9.13 1.08
CA MET A 90 18.34 -9.85 1.98
C MET A 90 17.58 -10.57 3.09
N ARG A 91 16.54 -9.94 3.65
CA ARG A 91 15.68 -10.57 4.66
C ARG A 91 15.00 -11.83 4.13
N LEU A 92 14.41 -11.78 2.93
CA LEU A 92 13.79 -12.96 2.32
C LEU A 92 14.80 -14.06 1.99
N GLN A 93 16.02 -13.71 1.60
CA GLN A 93 17.08 -14.70 1.37
C GLN A 93 17.51 -15.37 2.69
N PHE A 94 17.61 -14.61 3.78
CA PHE A 94 17.94 -15.13 5.10
C PHE A 94 16.82 -16.00 5.67
N ASP A 95 15.56 -15.58 5.52
CA ASP A 95 14.39 -16.33 5.97
C ASP A 95 14.27 -17.68 5.24
N ASN A 96 14.57 -17.73 3.94
CA ASN A 96 14.64 -19.00 3.17
C ASN A 96 15.79 -19.92 3.65
N LEU A 97 16.98 -19.37 3.90
CA LEU A 97 18.13 -20.12 4.43
C LEU A 97 17.88 -20.69 5.83
N VAL A 98 17.22 -19.93 6.70
CA VAL A 98 16.84 -20.37 8.06
C VAL A 98 15.76 -21.46 7.98
N ALA A 99 14.79 -21.32 7.08
CA ALA A 99 13.76 -22.34 6.86
C ALA A 99 14.36 -23.66 6.33
N ASP A 100 15.31 -23.61 5.41
CA ASP A 100 16.01 -24.81 4.92
C ASP A 100 16.87 -25.47 6.01
N LYS A 101 17.52 -24.68 6.86
CA LYS A 101 18.30 -25.20 7.99
C LYS A 101 17.40 -25.84 9.06
N ALA A 102 16.22 -25.29 9.31
CA ALA A 102 15.22 -25.86 10.20
C ALA A 102 14.62 -27.17 9.66
N LYS A 103 14.49 -27.31 8.34
CA LYS A 103 14.02 -28.55 7.68
C LYS A 103 15.09 -29.65 7.69
N SER A 104 16.37 -29.28 7.61
CA SER A 104 17.50 -30.22 7.66
C SER A 104 17.67 -30.87 9.05
N GLY A 105 17.42 -30.12 10.13
CA GLY A 105 17.59 -30.61 11.51
C GLY A 105 16.54 -31.61 12.02
N ARG A 106 15.44 -31.86 11.30
CA ARG A 106 14.32 -32.73 11.77
C ARG A 106 14.38 -34.17 11.24
N LYS A 107 15.43 -34.57 10.51
CA LYS A 107 15.56 -35.91 9.88
C LYS A 107 16.49 -36.91 10.58
N THR A 108 16.83 -36.72 11.85
CA THR A 108 17.61 -37.70 12.64
C THR A 108 16.92 -38.02 13.96
N GLY A 109 16.04 -39.04 13.97
CA GLY A 109 15.47 -39.52 15.22
C GLY A 109 14.28 -40.46 15.11
N ALA A 110 14.43 -41.60 14.42
CA ALA A 110 13.55 -42.75 14.62
C ALA A 110 14.37 -44.04 14.45
N GLY A 111 15.06 -44.40 15.53
CA GLY A 111 15.85 -45.62 15.64
C GLY A 111 14.99 -46.87 15.55
N THR A 112 15.42 -47.76 14.67
CA THR A 112 15.09 -49.18 14.58
C THR A 112 15.27 -49.86 15.94
N ARG A 113 14.25 -50.62 16.40
CA ARG A 113 14.42 -51.62 17.47
C ARG A 113 14.15 -53.02 16.89
N PRO A 114 15.09 -53.97 17.01
CA PRO A 114 14.85 -55.36 16.63
C PRO A 114 14.39 -56.16 17.86
N ARG A 115 13.28 -56.91 17.71
CA ARG A 115 13.11 -58.33 18.06
C ARG A 115 11.65 -58.73 17.86
#